data_AF-U9VPH6-F1
#
_entry.id   AF-U9VPH6-F1
#
_cell.length_a   1.000
_cell.length_b   1.000
_cell.length_c   1.000
_cell.angle_alpha   90.00
_cell.angle_beta   90.00
_cell.angle_gamma   90.00
#
_symmetry.space_group_name_H-M   'P 1'
#
loop_
_entity.id
_entity.type
_entity.pdbx_description
1 polymer ?
#
loop_
_entity_poly.entity_id
_entity_poly.type
_entity_poly.pdbx_seq_one_letter_code
_entity_poly.pdbx_strand_id
1 'polypeptide(L)'
;MAEIWQLFHPPIHPSTSGCKMHWNYSVEDCDQSKMMKTINLFNHPADFITVDAGTTIFEQGQATDSMYVLIEGKVVIKRDHQELVIVTAGNLIGEMAILENRPHFASAVAQTTCQLLPIERKRFQFLVEQTPNFAFDVMEMMAERLHQMNVRMAS
;
A
#
# COMPACT_ATOMS: atom_id res chain seq x y z
N MET A 1 15.52 4.59 37.05
CA MET A 1 14.55 4.65 35.92
C MET A 1 15.28 4.54 34.57
N ALA A 2 16.19 3.58 34.42
CA ALA A 2 17.02 3.38 33.22
C ALA A 2 17.20 1.88 32.89
N GLU A 3 16.24 1.04 33.26
CA GLU A 3 16.41 -0.44 33.28
C GLU A 3 15.42 -1.20 32.39
N ILE A 4 14.73 -0.55 31.44
CA ILE A 4 13.85 -1.23 30.48
C ILE A 4 14.49 -1.34 29.07
N TRP A 5 15.61 -0.64 28.84
CA TRP A 5 16.29 -0.62 27.54
C TRP A 5 17.03 -1.92 27.15
N GLN A 6 17.27 -2.83 28.10
CA GLN A 6 18.05 -4.07 27.87
C GLN A 6 17.20 -5.28 27.42
N LEU A 7 15.86 -5.20 27.46
CA LEU A 7 14.99 -6.33 27.11
C LEU A 7 14.69 -6.45 25.60
N PHE A 8 14.97 -5.41 24.80
CA PHE A 8 14.67 -5.37 23.35
C PHE A 8 15.89 -5.37 22.42
N HIS A 9 17.11 -5.46 22.96
CA HIS A 9 18.33 -5.55 22.17
C HIS A 9 19.17 -6.73 22.65
N PRO A 10 19.02 -7.94 22.08
CA PRO A 10 19.94 -9.03 22.38
C PRO A 10 21.36 -8.61 21.95
N PRO A 11 22.40 -8.95 22.73
CA PRO A 11 23.77 -8.59 22.40
C PRO A 11 24.22 -9.31 21.13
N ILE A 12 24.65 -8.52 20.14
CA ILE A 12 25.33 -9.03 18.95
C ILE A 12 26.69 -9.58 19.43
N HIS A 13 26.78 -10.90 19.54
CA HIS A 13 28.04 -11.59 19.77
C HIS A 13 28.79 -11.67 18.43
N PRO A 14 30.12 -11.44 18.41
CA PRO A 14 30.90 -11.64 17.20
C PRO A 14 31.15 -13.15 17.04
N SER A 15 30.36 -13.85 16.23
CA SER A 15 30.73 -15.21 15.82
C SER A 15 31.64 -15.16 14.60
N THR A 16 32.90 -15.46 14.83
CA THR A 16 33.90 -15.83 13.83
C THR A 16 33.46 -17.08 13.06
N SER A 17 33.02 -16.90 11.82
CA SER A 17 33.18 -17.87 10.72
C SER A 17 32.67 -17.22 9.44
N GLY A 18 33.51 -17.22 8.41
CA GLY A 18 33.32 -16.44 7.19
C GLY A 18 32.17 -16.95 6.34
N CYS A 19 30.97 -16.42 6.56
CA CYS A 19 29.89 -16.46 5.60
C CYS A 19 29.64 -15.02 5.12
N LYS A 20 30.18 -14.67 3.96
CA LYS A 20 29.84 -13.43 3.25
C LYS A 20 28.35 -13.53 2.87
N MET A 21 27.48 -12.92 3.67
CA MET A 21 26.11 -12.62 3.27
C MET A 21 26.16 -11.55 2.17
N HIS A 22 26.30 -12.00 0.92
CA HIS A 22 25.91 -11.22 -0.24
C HIS A 22 24.39 -11.10 -0.20
N TRP A 23 23.88 -9.95 0.23
CA TRP A 23 22.49 -9.59 0.01
C TRP A 23 22.34 -9.21 -1.47
N ASN A 24 22.20 -10.24 -2.33
CA ASN A 24 21.74 -10.02 -3.69
C ASN A 24 20.21 -10.15 -3.69
N TYR A 25 19.55 -9.15 -3.12
CA TYR A 25 18.10 -8.98 -3.29
C TYR A 25 17.90 -8.38 -4.69
N SER A 26 17.67 -9.23 -5.68
CA SER A 26 17.09 -8.78 -6.93
C SER A 26 15.69 -8.25 -6.60
N VAL A 27 15.48 -6.96 -6.85
CA VAL A 27 14.18 -6.27 -6.76
C VAL A 27 13.33 -6.63 -7.99
N GLU A 28 13.27 -7.92 -8.29
CA GLU A 28 12.54 -8.50 -9.40
C GLU A 28 11.66 -9.57 -8.76
N ASP A 29 10.35 -9.38 -8.86
CA ASP A 29 9.28 -10.17 -8.25
C ASP A 29 8.80 -9.71 -6.85
N CYS A 30 8.24 -8.50 -6.81
CA CYS A 30 7.21 -8.15 -5.82
C CYS A 30 6.05 -9.17 -5.99
N ASP A 31 5.96 -10.13 -5.09
CA ASP A 31 5.01 -11.25 -5.14
C ASP A 31 3.55 -10.78 -5.08
N GLN A 32 2.96 -10.53 -6.26
CA GLN A 32 1.54 -10.20 -6.41
C GLN A 32 0.61 -11.33 -5.97
N SER A 33 1.11 -12.54 -5.65
CA SER A 33 0.28 -13.68 -5.25
C SER A 33 -0.31 -13.55 -3.84
N LYS A 34 0.38 -12.85 -2.92
CA LYS A 34 -0.15 -12.56 -1.57
C LYS A 34 -1.36 -11.61 -1.64
N MET A 35 -1.25 -10.57 -2.46
CA MET A 35 -2.35 -9.61 -2.67
C MET A 35 -3.60 -10.30 -3.20
N MET A 36 -3.45 -11.24 -4.15
CA MET A 36 -4.58 -11.99 -4.70
C MET A 36 -5.30 -12.85 -3.65
N LYS A 37 -4.60 -13.40 -2.64
CA LYS A 37 -5.26 -14.11 -1.53
C LYS A 37 -6.12 -13.17 -0.68
N THR A 38 -5.63 -11.96 -0.41
CA THR A 38 -6.37 -10.95 0.35
C THR A 38 -7.51 -10.34 -0.47
N ILE A 39 -7.36 -10.17 -1.79
CA ILE A 39 -8.44 -9.77 -2.72
C ILE A 39 -9.57 -10.81 -2.74
N ASN A 40 -9.29 -12.10 -2.51
CA ASN A 40 -10.34 -13.12 -2.42
C ASN A 40 -11.36 -12.87 -1.30
N LEU A 41 -11.01 -12.10 -0.26
CA LEU A 41 -11.95 -11.68 0.80
C LEU A 41 -13.00 -10.67 0.30
N PHE A 42 -12.75 -10.07 -0.87
CA PHE A 42 -13.61 -9.11 -1.55
C PHE A 42 -14.23 -9.64 -2.84
N ASN A 43 -14.01 -10.91 -3.17
CA ASN A 43 -14.19 -11.45 -4.52
C ASN A 43 -15.64 -11.89 -4.81
N HIS A 44 -16.57 -10.93 -4.74
CA HIS A 44 -17.81 -10.98 -5.51
C HIS A 44 -17.59 -10.19 -6.81
N PRO A 45 -17.83 -10.78 -8.00
CA PRO A 45 -17.61 -10.14 -9.30
C PRO A 45 -18.35 -8.80 -9.50
N ALA A 46 -19.35 -8.50 -8.65
CA ALA A 46 -20.13 -7.27 -8.69
C ALA A 46 -19.44 -6.07 -8.02
N ASP A 47 -18.28 -6.25 -7.39
CA ASP A 47 -17.67 -5.21 -6.55
C ASP A 47 -16.64 -4.34 -7.30
N PHE A 48 -16.19 -4.70 -8.51
CA PHE A 48 -15.20 -3.90 -9.26
C PHE A 48 -15.82 -2.69 -9.97
N ILE A 49 -15.08 -1.58 -10.00
CA ILE A 49 -15.39 -0.41 -10.83
C ILE A 49 -14.34 -0.27 -11.93
N THR A 50 -14.79 0.02 -13.14
CA THR A 50 -13.91 0.34 -14.27
C THR A 50 -13.99 1.84 -14.53
N VAL A 51 -12.83 2.48 -14.69
CA VAL A 51 -12.72 3.90 -15.04
C VAL A 51 -11.84 4.07 -16.27
N ASP A 52 -12.26 4.93 -17.19
CA ASP A 52 -11.50 5.21 -18.40
C ASP A 52 -10.29 6.10 -18.13
N ALA A 53 -9.29 6.04 -19.02
CA ALA A 53 -8.14 6.93 -18.97
C ALA A 53 -8.57 8.41 -18.96
N GLY A 54 -7.93 9.21 -18.13
CA GLY A 54 -8.24 10.61 -17.89
C GLY A 54 -9.31 10.86 -16.82
N THR A 55 -10.00 9.83 -16.34
CA THR A 55 -11.03 9.97 -15.31
C THR A 55 -10.42 10.32 -13.96
N THR A 56 -10.91 11.37 -13.30
CA THR A 56 -10.60 11.60 -11.88
C THR A 56 -11.37 10.62 -11.01
N ILE A 57 -10.64 9.82 -10.23
CA ILE A 57 -11.20 8.83 -9.31
C ILE A 57 -11.69 9.52 -8.03
N PHE A 58 -10.89 10.45 -7.49
CA PHE A 58 -11.26 11.34 -6.38
C PHE A 58 -10.44 12.62 -6.42
N GLU A 59 -10.98 13.68 -5.83
CA GLU A 59 -10.33 15.00 -5.77
C GLU A 59 -9.67 15.29 -4.41
N GLN A 60 -8.61 16.10 -4.44
CA GLN A 60 -8.02 16.70 -3.24
C GLN A 60 -9.08 17.42 -2.41
N GLY A 61 -9.06 17.21 -1.08
CA GLY A 61 -10.03 17.79 -0.15
C GLY A 61 -11.39 17.11 -0.15
N GLN A 62 -11.63 16.12 -1.01
CA GLN A 62 -12.86 15.34 -0.98
C GLN A 62 -12.87 14.42 0.25
N ALA A 63 -13.96 14.46 1.02
CA ALA A 63 -14.21 13.49 2.07
C ALA A 63 -14.60 12.14 1.45
N THR A 64 -14.13 11.05 2.06
CA THR A 64 -14.43 9.70 1.60
C THR A 64 -14.58 8.75 2.77
N ASP A 65 -15.36 7.70 2.54
CA ASP A 65 -15.43 6.51 3.39
C ASP A 65 -14.91 5.27 2.67
N SER A 66 -14.29 5.42 1.49
CA SER A 66 -13.71 4.31 0.72
C SER A 66 -12.28 4.58 0.28
N MET A 67 -11.46 3.53 0.28
CA MET A 67 -10.20 3.44 -0.45
C MET A 67 -10.37 2.47 -1.63
N TYR A 68 -9.33 2.34 -2.47
CA TYR A 68 -9.39 1.43 -3.61
C TYR A 68 -8.12 0.61 -3.73
N VAL A 69 -8.26 -0.67 -4.09
CA VAL A 69 -7.14 -1.46 -4.64
C VAL A 69 -7.14 -1.28 -6.15
N LEU A 70 -6.00 -0.92 -6.73
CA LEU A 70 -5.80 -0.90 -8.17
C LEU A 70 -5.51 -2.31 -8.67
N ILE A 71 -6.46 -2.92 -9.37
CA ILE A 71 -6.35 -4.28 -9.90
C ILE A 71 -5.63 -4.27 -11.25
N GLU A 72 -5.93 -3.30 -12.09
CA GLU A 72 -5.32 -3.13 -13.41
C GLU A 72 -5.19 -1.64 -13.73
N GLY A 73 -4.14 -1.28 -14.47
CA GLY A 73 -3.93 0.07 -14.98
C GLY A 73 -2.88 0.87 -14.20
N LYS A 74 -2.88 2.19 -14.44
CA LYS A 74 -1.99 3.17 -13.81
C LYS A 74 -2.78 4.39 -13.37
N VAL A 75 -2.51 4.86 -12.15
CA VAL A 75 -3.14 6.04 -11.57
C VAL A 75 -2.05 7.04 -11.20
N VAL A 76 -2.23 8.30 -11.58
CA VAL A 76 -1.38 9.40 -11.11
C VAL A 76 -2.02 10.08 -9.90
N ILE A 77 -1.23 10.25 -8.84
CA ILE A 77 -1.59 11.05 -7.69
C ILE A 77 -1.01 12.46 -7.90
N LYS A 78 -1.87 13.46 -7.88
CA LYS A 78 -1.52 14.86 -8.15
C LYS A 78 -2.04 15.79 -7.05
N ARG A 79 -1.26 16.80 -6.69
CA ARG A 79 -1.65 17.81 -5.71
C ARG A 79 -1.26 19.18 -6.23
N ASP A 80 -2.16 20.15 -6.14
CA ASP A 80 -1.89 21.55 -6.55
C ASP A 80 -1.26 21.63 -7.97
N HIS A 81 -1.74 20.79 -8.89
CA HIS A 81 -1.26 20.60 -10.28
C HIS A 81 0.11 19.91 -10.47
N GLN A 82 0.77 19.48 -9.40
CA GLN A 82 2.01 18.70 -9.46
C GLN A 82 1.74 17.20 -9.35
N GLU A 83 2.32 16.40 -10.25
CA GLU A 83 2.32 14.93 -10.11
C GLU A 83 3.28 14.52 -8.99
N LEU A 84 2.77 13.76 -8.02
CA LEU A 84 3.55 13.29 -6.87
C LEU A 84 4.07 11.87 -7.09
N VAL A 85 3.20 10.98 -7.58
CA VAL A 85 3.55 9.56 -7.77
C VAL A 85 2.60 8.90 -8.77
N ILE A 86 3.13 7.93 -9.53
CA ILE A 86 2.34 6.99 -10.33
C ILE A 86 2.21 5.69 -9.53
N VAL A 87 0.97 5.25 -9.34
CA VAL A 87 0.58 4.01 -8.67
C VAL A 87 0.20 2.97 -9.73
N THR A 88 0.71 1.75 -9.57
CA THR A 88 0.49 0.62 -10.50
C THR A 88 -0.34 -0.48 -9.84
N ALA A 89 -0.87 -1.39 -10.66
CA ALA A 89 -1.63 -2.56 -10.21
C ALA A 89 -0.98 -3.29 -9.02
N GLY A 90 -1.83 -3.77 -8.10
CA GLY A 90 -1.45 -4.40 -6.84
C GLY A 90 -1.30 -3.45 -5.65
N ASN A 91 -1.54 -2.14 -5.83
CA ASN A 91 -1.36 -1.14 -4.78
C ASN A 91 -2.67 -0.46 -4.38
N LEU A 92 -2.70 0.09 -3.17
CA LEU A 92 -3.80 0.90 -2.64
C LEU A 92 -3.70 2.37 -3.08
N ILE A 93 -4.87 3.00 -3.25
CA ILE A 93 -5.03 4.45 -3.36
C ILE A 93 -6.13 4.95 -2.42
N GLY A 94 -5.93 6.14 -1.84
CA GLY A 94 -6.90 6.75 -0.93
C GLY A 94 -6.86 6.18 0.50
N GLU A 95 -5.91 5.31 0.79
CA GLU A 95 -5.68 4.69 2.09
C GLU A 95 -5.48 5.71 3.21
N MET A 96 -4.78 6.81 2.91
CA MET A 96 -4.49 7.85 3.90
C MET A 96 -5.76 8.52 4.42
N ALA A 97 -6.74 8.79 3.54
CA ALA A 97 -8.00 9.42 3.94
C ALA A 97 -8.78 8.53 4.92
N ILE A 98 -8.71 7.21 4.72
CA ILE A 98 -9.36 6.23 5.57
C ILE A 98 -8.64 6.06 6.90
N LEU A 99 -7.31 5.87 6.86
CA LEU A 99 -6.49 5.61 8.04
C LEU A 99 -6.33 6.82 8.96
N GLU A 100 -6.17 8.01 8.40
CA GLU A 100 -6.01 9.25 9.18
C GLU A 100 -7.34 9.89 9.57
N ASN A 101 -8.45 9.38 9.02
CA ASN A 101 -9.77 9.99 9.12
C ASN A 101 -9.77 11.48 8.69
N ARG A 102 -9.19 11.75 7.51
CA ARG A 102 -9.05 13.08 6.91
C ARG A 102 -9.50 13.07 5.46
N PRO A 103 -9.86 14.22 4.86
CA PRO A 103 -10.10 14.31 3.43
C PRO A 103 -8.88 13.88 2.60
N HIS A 104 -9.09 13.53 1.33
CA HIS A 104 -8.00 13.15 0.43
C HIS A 104 -6.90 14.22 0.36
N PHE A 105 -5.66 13.82 0.62
CA PHE A 105 -4.48 14.69 0.59
C PHE A 105 -4.15 15.21 -0.82
N ALA A 106 -4.51 14.45 -1.86
CA ALA A 106 -4.21 14.69 -3.26
C ALA A 106 -5.33 14.08 -4.14
N SER A 107 -5.47 14.53 -5.38
CA SER A 107 -6.38 13.93 -6.36
C SER A 107 -5.74 12.67 -6.98
N ALA A 108 -6.57 11.71 -7.39
CA ALA A 108 -6.15 10.52 -8.13
C ALA A 108 -6.80 10.50 -9.51
N VAL A 109 -6.01 10.36 -10.57
CA VAL A 109 -6.49 10.34 -11.96
C VAL A 109 -5.98 9.09 -12.66
N ALA A 110 -6.88 8.41 -13.37
CA ALA A 110 -6.53 7.27 -14.20
C ALA A 110 -5.65 7.73 -15.39
N GLN A 111 -4.42 7.23 -15.49
CA GLN A 111 -3.56 7.45 -16.67
C GLN A 111 -3.90 6.47 -17.81
N THR A 112 -4.36 5.27 -17.45
CA THR A 112 -4.90 4.27 -18.39
C THR A 112 -6.33 3.93 -17.98
N THR A 113 -7.05 3.13 -18.76
CA THR A 113 -8.23 2.43 -18.23
C THR A 113 -7.79 1.64 -17.00
N CYS A 114 -8.53 1.77 -15.90
CA CYS A 114 -8.21 1.14 -14.63
C CYS A 114 -9.38 0.29 -14.15
N GLN A 115 -9.06 -0.82 -13.52
CA GLN A 115 -10.01 -1.64 -12.78
C GLN A 115 -9.67 -1.50 -11.30
N LEU A 116 -10.64 -1.07 -10.51
CA LEU A 116 -10.48 -0.74 -9.10
C LEU A 116 -11.45 -1.57 -8.27
N LEU A 117 -11.00 -1.96 -7.08
CA LEU A 117 -11.85 -2.58 -6.07
C LEU A 117 -12.06 -1.58 -4.93
N PRO A 118 -13.26 -0.99 -4.78
CA PRO A 118 -13.62 -0.15 -3.64
C PRO A 118 -13.64 -0.97 -2.35
N ILE A 119 -13.03 -0.41 -1.30
CA ILE A 119 -13.07 -0.94 0.06
C ILE A 119 -13.58 0.15 0.98
N GLU A 120 -14.79 -0.02 1.50
CA GLU A 120 -15.36 0.86 2.51
C GLU A 120 -14.59 0.74 3.84
N ARG A 121 -14.45 1.85 4.55
CA ARG A 121 -13.80 1.94 5.87
C ARG A 121 -14.33 0.91 6.85
N LYS A 122 -15.65 0.76 6.92
CA LYS A 122 -16.28 -0.22 7.83
C LYS A 122 -15.91 -1.65 7.48
N ARG A 123 -15.87 -1.98 6.18
CA ARG A 123 -15.45 -3.30 5.69
C ARG A 123 -13.97 -3.53 5.96
N PHE A 124 -13.13 -2.52 5.75
CA PHE A 124 -11.70 -2.58 6.09
C PHE A 124 -11.48 -2.85 7.58
N GLN A 125 -12.13 -2.06 8.46
CA GLN A 125 -12.04 -2.24 9.92
C GLN A 125 -12.49 -3.63 10.34
N PHE A 126 -13.64 -4.09 9.82
CA PHE A 126 -14.14 -5.43 10.08
C PHE A 126 -13.12 -6.52 9.67
N LEU A 127 -12.47 -6.38 8.51
CA LEU A 127 -11.47 -7.35 8.06
C LEU A 127 -10.20 -7.33 8.90
N VAL A 128 -9.75 -6.15 9.35
CA VAL A 128 -8.62 -6.02 10.29
C VAL A 128 -8.94 -6.70 11.62
N GLU A 129 -10.16 -6.55 12.12
CA GLU A 129 -10.59 -7.14 13.39
C GLU A 129 -10.78 -8.66 13.31
N GLN A 130 -11.39 -9.15 12.23
CA GLN A 130 -11.76 -10.56 12.11
C GLN A 130 -10.66 -11.43 11.48
N THR A 131 -9.74 -10.82 10.73
CA THR A 131 -8.69 -11.54 9.99
C THR A 131 -7.33 -10.90 10.26
N PRO A 132 -6.61 -11.26 11.34
CA PRO A 132 -5.33 -10.64 11.68
C PRO A 132 -4.29 -10.70 10.55
N ASN A 133 -4.31 -11.76 9.74
CA ASN A 133 -3.42 -11.90 8.57
C ASN A 133 -3.66 -10.81 7.51
N PHE A 134 -4.90 -10.32 7.35
CA PHE A 134 -5.20 -9.22 6.44
C PHE A 134 -4.45 -7.95 6.82
N ALA A 135 -4.37 -7.64 8.12
CA ALA A 135 -3.62 -6.48 8.60
C ALA A 135 -2.12 -6.62 8.32
N PHE A 136 -1.54 -7.82 8.49
CA PHE A 136 -0.15 -8.09 8.16
C PHE A 136 0.15 -7.88 6.67
N ASP A 137 -0.72 -8.39 5.79
CA ASP A 137 -0.56 -8.21 4.34
C ASP A 137 -0.59 -6.72 3.94
N VAL A 138 -1.49 -5.94 4.54
CA VAL A 138 -1.57 -4.49 4.30
C VAL A 138 -0.31 -3.77 4.81
N MET A 139 0.18 -4.14 6.00
CA MET A 139 1.41 -3.55 6.56
C MET A 139 2.64 -3.86 5.69
N GLU A 140 2.78 -5.10 5.20
CA GLU A 140 3.87 -5.51 4.31
C GLU A 140 3.87 -4.67 3.02
N MET A 141 2.69 -4.47 2.42
CA MET A 141 2.53 -3.61 1.24
C MET A 141 2.95 -2.15 1.48
N MET A 142 2.54 -1.57 2.61
CA MET A 142 2.91 -0.21 2.97
C MET A 142 4.40 -0.06 3.24
N ALA A 143 5.01 -1.04 3.91
CA ALA A 143 6.44 -1.06 4.18
C ALA A 143 7.25 -1.11 2.87
N GLU A 144 6.82 -1.93 1.91
CA GLU A 144 7.44 -2.03 0.59
C GLU A 144 7.36 -0.70 -0.17
N ARG A 145 6.20 -0.03 -0.15
CA ARG A 145 6.05 1.29 -0.78
C ARG A 145 6.95 2.34 -0.13
N LEU A 146 7.06 2.36 1.20
CA LEU A 146 7.98 3.25 1.91
C LEU A 146 9.44 2.97 1.54
N HIS A 147 9.82 1.71 1.42
CA HIS A 147 11.16 1.32 0.98
C HIS A 147 11.46 1.83 -0.43
N GLN A 148 10.56 1.62 -1.39
CA GLN A 148 10.70 2.10 -2.76
C GLN A 148 10.80 3.64 -2.84
N MET A 149 10.03 4.36 -2.02
CA MET A 149 10.12 5.81 -1.93
C MET A 149 11.49 6.26 -1.40
N ASN A 150 12.00 5.61 -0.34
CA ASN A 150 13.32 5.92 0.22
C ASN A 150 14.45 5.66 -0.77
N VAL A 151 14.39 4.57 -1.53
CA VAL A 151 15.38 4.24 -2.57
C VAL A 151 15.43 5.32 -3.65
N ARG A 152 14.27 5.85 -4.08
CA ARG A 152 14.20 6.93 -5.09
C ARG A 152 14.70 8.28 -4.57
N MET A 153 14.66 8.53 -3.26
CA MET A 153 15.20 9.76 -2.66
C MET A 153 16.72 9.69 -2.43
N ALA A 154 17.29 8.49 -2.36
CA ALA A 154 18.72 8.28 -2.14
C ALA A 154 19.57 8.30 -3.43
N SER A 155 18.93 8.36 -4.60
CA SER A 155 19.54 8.46 -5.94
C SER A 155 19.47 9.87 -6.50
#